data_AF-A0A8J5US57-F1
#
_entry.id   AF-A0A8J5US57-F1
#
_cell.length_a   1.000
_cell.length_b   1.000
_cell.length_c   1.000
_cell.angle_alpha   90.00
_cell.angle_beta   90.00
_cell.angle_gamma   90.00
#
_symmetry.space_group_name_H-M   'P 1'
#
loop_
_entity.id
_entity.type
_entity.pdbx_description
1 polymer ?
#
loop_
_entity_poly.entity_id
_entity_poly.type
_entity_poly.pdbx_seq_one_letter_code
_entity_poly.pdbx_strand_id
1 'polypeptide(L)'
;MQWIYLLAGFVPFVIFDIWYMGIAALWTIKIIIVTYIIIFGICPFIFHYSYSFQRKILFLNFVHWPPSLDFERPESIGLEGVRNFYLHTDENVKIGAWQMLPRSLLNDSTILNDEYFEATLANASKPVFLYMHGNSGNRGSSHRIELYKVFQDLDYHLIAFDYRSYGDSDPAELSEIGVVTDSKYVVRWVMNKVNNSAPVFVWGHSLGTGVSCHALDLLATENIHPAGLFLESPFNNIADELRCHPFAQIFRHLPWFDWIIVQPFYRNNLRNFVLQSEKNQVQ
;
A
#
# COMPACT_ATOMS: atom_id res chain seq x y z
N MET A 1 -41.03 46.73 47.32
CA MET A 1 -39.58 46.79 47.62
C MET A 1 -38.86 45.46 47.38
N GLN A 2 -39.42 44.31 47.77
CA GLN A 2 -38.74 43.00 47.67
C GLN A 2 -38.33 42.57 46.25
N TRP A 3 -39.15 42.89 45.24
CA TRP A 3 -38.85 42.63 43.82
C TRP A 3 -37.66 43.44 43.26
N ILE A 4 -37.38 44.62 43.82
CA ILE A 4 -36.27 45.49 43.37
C ILE A 4 -34.92 44.88 43.80
N TYR A 5 -34.86 44.29 44.99
CA TYR A 5 -33.66 43.60 45.49
C TYR A 5 -33.40 42.28 44.76
N LEU A 6 -34.46 41.55 44.38
CA LEU A 6 -34.34 40.36 43.53
C LEU A 6 -33.85 40.69 42.12
N LEU A 7 -34.37 41.76 41.50
CA LEU A 7 -33.89 42.27 40.21
C LEU A 7 -32.43 42.74 40.30
N ALA A 8 -32.05 43.42 41.38
CA ALA A 8 -30.68 43.91 41.59
C ALA A 8 -29.65 42.77 41.75
N GLY A 9 -30.06 41.60 42.28
CA GLY A 9 -29.20 40.41 42.35
C GLY A 9 -29.10 39.63 41.04
N PHE A 10 -30.14 39.68 40.20
CA PHE A 10 -30.20 38.94 38.94
C PHE A 10 -29.43 39.62 37.79
N VAL A 11 -29.42 40.96 37.76
CA VAL A 11 -28.74 41.73 36.71
C VAL A 11 -27.22 41.44 36.63
N PRO A 12 -26.45 41.41 37.73
CA PRO A 12 -25.02 41.06 37.69
C PRO A 12 -24.75 39.64 37.17
N PHE A 13 -25.63 38.68 37.49
CA PHE A 13 -25.51 37.30 37.02
C PHE A 13 -25.70 37.21 35.50
N VAL A 14 -26.71 37.90 34.95
CA VAL A 14 -26.95 37.97 33.50
C VAL A 14 -25.79 38.65 32.77
N ILE A 15 -25.24 39.74 33.33
CA ILE A 15 -24.08 40.43 32.76
C ILE A 15 -22.85 39.51 32.74
N PHE A 16 -22.61 38.78 33.83
CA PHE A 16 -21.51 37.82 33.93
C PHE A 16 -21.66 36.67 32.92
N ASP A 17 -22.86 36.12 32.77
CA ASP A 17 -23.15 35.03 31.83
C ASP A 17 -22.93 35.48 30.38
N ILE A 18 -23.43 36.65 29.98
CA ILE A 18 -23.20 37.23 28.64
C ILE A 18 -21.70 37.47 28.40
N TRP A 19 -20.98 37.99 29.39
CA TRP A 19 -19.54 38.21 29.31
C TRP A 19 -18.76 36.90 29.17
N TYR A 20 -19.12 35.89 29.96
CA TYR A 20 -18.51 34.56 29.90
C TYR A 20 -18.76 33.89 28.55
N MET A 21 -20.00 33.93 28.05
CA MET A 21 -20.36 33.43 26.72
C MET A 21 -19.59 34.15 25.61
N GLY A 22 -19.39 35.47 25.73
CA GLY A 22 -18.55 36.24 24.81
C GLY A 22 -17.08 35.81 24.81
N ILE A 23 -16.50 35.58 25.99
CA ILE A 23 -15.13 35.06 26.11
C ILE A 23 -15.02 33.65 25.52
N ALA A 24 -15.96 32.77 25.85
CA ALA A 24 -16.00 31.41 25.31
C ALA A 24 -16.07 31.43 23.77
N ALA A 25 -16.95 32.25 23.19
CA ALA A 25 -17.04 32.41 21.74
C ALA A 25 -15.74 32.89 21.11
N LEU A 26 -15.05 33.87 21.71
CA LEU A 26 -13.75 34.35 21.22
C LEU A 26 -12.67 33.26 21.28
N TRP A 27 -12.65 32.45 22.34
CA TRP A 27 -11.74 31.30 22.44
C TRP A 27 -12.05 30.25 21.38
N THR A 28 -13.32 29.93 21.16
CA THR A 28 -13.73 29.00 20.10
C THR A 28 -13.31 29.49 18.72
N ILE A 29 -13.52 30.77 18.41
CA ILE A 29 -13.07 31.39 17.14
C ILE A 29 -11.55 31.27 17.00
N LYS A 30 -10.78 31.59 18.06
CA LYS A 30 -9.32 31.46 18.04
C LYS A 30 -8.88 30.02 17.76
N ILE A 31 -9.51 29.04 18.42
CA ILE A 31 -9.20 27.62 18.20
C ILE A 31 -9.50 27.25 16.75
N ILE A 32 -10.66 27.62 16.21
CA ILE A 32 -11.02 27.35 14.81
C ILE A 32 -10.01 27.97 13.84
N ILE A 33 -9.62 29.23 14.05
CA ILE A 33 -8.63 29.91 13.20
C ILE A 33 -7.27 29.21 13.28
N VAL A 34 -6.80 28.88 14.48
CA VAL A 34 -5.51 28.18 14.66
C VAL A 34 -5.54 26.80 14.01
N THR A 35 -6.61 26.03 14.22
CA THR A 35 -6.80 24.73 13.57
C THR A 35 -6.82 24.86 12.05
N TYR A 36 -7.50 25.87 11.51
CA TYR A 36 -7.53 26.14 10.08
C TYR A 36 -6.13 26.46 9.53
N ILE A 37 -5.34 27.30 10.21
CA ILE A 37 -3.96 27.63 9.81
C ILE A 37 -3.06 26.38 9.86
N ILE A 38 -3.22 25.53 10.86
CA ILE A 38 -2.45 24.29 10.95
C ILE A 38 -2.80 23.35 9.80
N ILE A 39 -4.10 23.08 9.59
CA ILE A 39 -4.57 22.11 8.59
C ILE A 39 -4.33 22.61 7.16
N PHE A 40 -4.67 23.85 6.84
CA PHE A 40 -4.63 24.37 5.46
C PHE A 40 -3.40 25.22 5.13
N GLY A 41 -2.61 25.59 6.14
CA GLY A 41 -1.31 26.22 5.98
C GLY A 41 -0.18 25.24 6.26
N ILE A 42 0.08 24.97 7.54
CA ILE A 42 1.31 24.29 7.99
C ILE A 42 1.43 22.87 7.42
N CYS A 43 0.38 22.03 7.54
CA CYS A 43 0.42 20.64 7.08
C CYS A 43 0.73 20.50 5.57
N PRO A 44 0.04 21.22 4.67
CA PRO A 44 0.38 21.31 3.25
C PRO A 44 1.85 21.67 2.98
N PHE A 45 2.39 22.67 3.69
CA PHE A 45 3.78 23.07 3.52
C PHE A 45 4.76 22.00 4.00
N ILE A 46 4.48 21.34 5.13
CA ILE A 46 5.27 20.19 5.59
C ILE A 46 5.29 19.11 4.51
N PHE A 47 4.13 18.79 3.94
CA PHE A 47 4.03 17.83 2.84
C PHE A 47 4.85 18.26 1.63
N HIS A 48 4.71 19.51 1.17
CA HIS A 48 5.41 20.01 -0.02
C HIS A 48 6.94 19.88 0.10
N TYR A 49 7.50 20.21 1.26
CA TYR A 49 8.96 20.24 1.46
C TYR A 49 9.55 18.95 2.03
N SER A 50 8.74 18.04 2.57
CA SER A 50 9.23 16.80 3.18
C SER A 50 9.07 15.59 2.25
N TYR A 51 10.16 15.23 1.58
CA TYR A 51 10.23 14.01 0.76
C TYR A 51 9.88 12.74 1.57
N SER A 52 10.42 12.63 2.79
CA SER A 52 10.14 11.49 3.68
C SER A 52 8.65 11.37 4.01
N PHE A 53 7.95 12.51 4.19
CA PHE A 53 6.53 12.52 4.46
C PHE A 53 5.70 12.15 3.22
N GLN A 54 6.03 12.69 2.05
CA GLN A 54 5.39 12.33 0.77
C GLN A 54 5.47 10.82 0.52
N ARG A 55 6.67 10.24 0.69
CA ARG A 55 6.92 8.81 0.57
C ARG A 55 6.09 7.98 1.55
N LYS A 56 6.05 8.36 2.83
CA LYS A 56 5.24 7.64 3.83
C LYS A 56 3.75 7.64 3.47
N ILE A 57 3.23 8.76 2.99
CA ILE A 57 1.83 8.86 2.53
C ILE A 57 1.59 8.04 1.27
N LEU A 58 2.58 7.94 0.37
CA LEU A 58 2.46 7.16 -0.85
C LEU A 58 2.33 5.65 -0.57
N PHE A 59 3.25 5.13 0.22
CA PHE A 59 3.30 3.69 0.50
C PHE A 59 2.35 3.30 1.65
N LEU A 60 2.08 4.19 2.60
CA LEU A 60 1.30 3.90 3.82
C LEU A 60 1.84 2.67 4.58
N ASN A 61 3.15 2.41 4.49
CA ASN A 61 3.78 1.23 5.08
C ASN A 61 3.75 1.23 6.62
N PHE A 62 3.43 2.37 7.24
CA PHE A 62 3.21 2.49 8.69
C PHE A 62 1.85 1.96 9.14
N VAL A 63 0.93 1.68 8.21
CA VAL A 63 -0.37 1.08 8.51
C VAL A 63 -0.21 -0.43 8.51
N HIS A 64 0.12 -0.98 9.68
CA HIS A 64 0.22 -2.42 9.89
C HIS A 64 -1.16 -3.00 10.17
N TRP A 65 -1.82 -3.50 9.12
CA TRP A 65 -3.11 -4.16 9.22
C TRP A 65 -3.11 -5.49 8.46
N PRO A 66 -3.54 -6.60 9.10
CA PRO A 66 -3.96 -6.72 10.49
C PRO A 66 -2.80 -6.53 11.50
N PRO A 67 -3.07 -6.06 12.73
CA PRO A 67 -2.05 -5.88 13.75
C PRO A 67 -1.59 -7.23 14.29
N SER A 68 -0.29 -7.36 14.60
CA SER A 68 0.29 -8.53 15.27
C SER A 68 0.02 -9.87 14.58
N LEU A 69 0.14 -9.89 13.25
CA LEU A 69 0.02 -11.10 12.44
C LEU A 69 1.24 -12.01 12.60
N ASP A 70 1.00 -13.31 12.79
CA ASP A 70 2.03 -14.35 12.70
C ASP A 70 2.18 -14.80 11.24
N PHE A 71 3.23 -14.32 10.58
CA PHE A 71 3.49 -14.64 9.18
C PHE A 71 3.97 -16.08 8.98
N GLU A 72 4.53 -16.72 10.01
CA GLU A 72 5.03 -18.09 9.94
C GLU A 72 3.91 -19.12 9.98
N ARG A 73 2.73 -18.73 10.49
CA ARG A 73 1.56 -19.60 10.63
C ARG A 73 0.32 -19.03 9.92
N PRO A 74 0.27 -19.08 8.57
CA PRO A 74 -0.88 -18.62 7.80
C PRO A 74 -2.19 -19.34 8.15
N GLU A 75 -2.14 -20.53 8.75
CA GLU A 75 -3.36 -21.25 9.16
C GLU A 75 -4.13 -20.49 10.26
N SER A 76 -3.43 -19.66 11.05
CA SER A 76 -4.04 -18.84 12.09
C SER A 76 -5.05 -17.81 11.55
N ILE A 77 -4.93 -17.46 10.26
CA ILE A 77 -5.83 -16.53 9.57
C ILE A 77 -6.73 -17.22 8.54
N GLY A 78 -6.84 -18.56 8.62
CA GLY A 78 -7.74 -19.34 7.79
C GLY A 78 -7.24 -19.61 6.37
N LEU A 79 -5.92 -19.60 6.16
CA LEU A 79 -5.30 -20.08 4.94
C LEU A 79 -4.84 -21.54 5.12
N GLU A 80 -5.20 -22.41 4.18
CA GLU A 80 -4.82 -23.83 4.20
C GLU A 80 -3.81 -24.11 3.08
N GLY A 81 -2.83 -24.98 3.34
CA GLY A 81 -1.85 -25.35 2.33
C GLY A 81 -0.94 -24.19 1.93
N VAL A 82 -0.58 -23.35 2.89
CA VAL A 82 0.27 -22.17 2.67
C VAL A 82 1.52 -22.29 3.52
N ARG A 83 2.70 -22.14 2.90
CA ARG A 83 3.95 -22.00 3.63
C ARG A 83 4.44 -20.57 3.62
N ASN A 84 5.13 -20.19 4.70
CA ASN A 84 5.93 -18.98 4.75
C ASN A 84 7.37 -19.26 4.33
N PHE A 85 7.94 -18.38 3.53
CA PHE A 85 9.34 -18.44 3.14
C PHE A 85 9.90 -17.04 2.88
N TYR A 86 11.22 -16.95 2.79
CA TYR A 86 11.92 -15.69 2.59
C TYR A 86 12.82 -15.76 1.36
N LEU A 87 12.86 -14.65 0.62
CA LEU A 87 13.76 -14.45 -0.50
C LEU A 87 14.75 -13.33 -0.16
N HIS A 88 16.00 -13.49 -0.55
CA HIS A 88 17.02 -12.44 -0.41
C HIS A 88 17.30 -11.84 -1.78
N THR A 89 16.98 -10.56 -1.95
CA THR A 89 17.16 -9.88 -3.24
C THR A 89 18.64 -9.60 -3.51
N ASP A 90 18.95 -9.10 -4.71
CA ASP A 90 20.32 -8.73 -5.10
C ASP A 90 20.93 -7.63 -4.19
N GLU A 91 20.08 -6.81 -3.56
CA GLU A 91 20.47 -5.81 -2.54
C GLU A 91 20.55 -6.39 -1.12
N ASN A 92 20.46 -7.72 -0.98
CA ASN A 92 20.41 -8.45 0.28
C ASN A 92 19.25 -8.03 1.21
N VAL A 93 18.13 -7.60 0.62
CA VAL A 93 16.89 -7.31 1.35
C VAL A 93 16.09 -8.60 1.48
N LYS A 94 15.72 -8.99 2.71
CA LYS A 94 14.81 -10.11 2.94
C LYS A 94 13.38 -9.73 2.60
N ILE A 95 12.75 -10.50 1.72
CA ILE A 95 11.36 -10.36 1.29
C ILE A 95 10.56 -11.54 1.84
N GLY A 96 9.56 -11.25 2.67
CA GLY A 96 8.61 -12.24 3.17
C GLY A 96 7.59 -12.62 2.11
N ALA A 97 7.40 -13.92 1.90
CA ALA A 97 6.51 -14.45 0.89
C ALA A 97 5.74 -15.67 1.41
N TRP A 98 4.54 -15.85 0.86
CA TRP A 98 3.71 -17.01 1.04
C TRP A 98 3.57 -17.75 -0.28
N GLN A 99 3.67 -19.07 -0.21
CA GLN A 99 3.31 -19.97 -1.30
C GLN A 99 2.08 -20.76 -0.89
N MET A 100 1.00 -20.59 -1.65
CA MET A 100 -0.26 -21.29 -1.49
C MET A 100 -0.45 -22.32 -2.59
N LEU A 101 -0.81 -23.53 -2.18
CA LEU A 101 -1.05 -24.65 -3.08
C LEU A 101 -2.46 -24.59 -3.70
N PRO A 102 -2.62 -25.09 -4.95
CA PRO A 102 -3.92 -25.39 -5.53
C PRO A 102 -4.75 -26.31 -4.63
N ARG A 103 -6.08 -26.16 -4.65
CA ARG A 103 -6.99 -27.00 -3.85
C ARG A 103 -6.83 -28.49 -4.15
N SER A 104 -6.57 -28.87 -5.40
CA SER A 104 -6.40 -30.28 -5.79
C SER A 104 -5.15 -30.96 -5.23
N LEU A 105 -4.18 -30.20 -4.72
CA LEU A 105 -2.97 -30.74 -4.09
C LEU A 105 -3.12 -30.91 -2.58
N LEU A 106 -4.22 -30.45 -2.00
CA LEU A 106 -4.52 -30.59 -0.58
C LEU A 106 -5.25 -31.91 -0.34
N ASN A 107 -4.54 -32.90 0.17
CA ASN A 107 -5.12 -34.15 0.67
C ASN A 107 -4.71 -34.34 2.14
N ASP A 108 -5.62 -34.88 2.94
CA ASP A 108 -5.40 -35.14 4.38
C ASP A 108 -4.19 -36.07 4.65
N SER A 109 -3.79 -36.86 3.67
CA SER A 109 -2.64 -37.78 3.75
C SER A 109 -1.31 -37.15 3.36
N THR A 110 -1.31 -35.94 2.78
CA THR A 110 -0.09 -35.30 2.27
C THR A 110 0.65 -34.59 3.42
N ILE A 111 1.91 -34.96 3.63
CA ILE A 111 2.78 -34.25 4.57
C ILE A 111 3.25 -32.96 3.89
N LEU A 112 2.74 -31.82 4.35
CA LEU A 112 3.11 -30.50 3.85
C LEU A 112 4.43 -30.05 4.51
N ASN A 113 5.55 -30.30 3.84
CA ASN A 113 6.87 -29.82 4.23
C ASN A 113 7.47 -28.95 3.11
N ASP A 114 8.57 -28.24 3.40
CA ASP A 114 9.20 -27.33 2.42
C ASP A 114 9.60 -28.02 1.13
N GLU A 115 10.04 -29.28 1.20
CA GLU A 115 10.40 -30.07 0.03
C GLU A 115 9.19 -30.31 -0.90
N TYR A 116 8.01 -30.58 -0.32
CA TYR A 116 6.77 -30.76 -1.08
C TYR A 116 6.37 -29.47 -1.80
N PHE A 117 6.45 -28.32 -1.12
CA PHE A 117 6.15 -27.04 -1.75
C PHE A 117 7.16 -26.66 -2.83
N GLU A 118 8.46 -26.92 -2.63
CA GLU A 118 9.48 -26.71 -3.66
C GLU A 118 9.22 -27.61 -4.89
N ALA A 119 8.96 -28.90 -4.66
CA ALA A 119 8.75 -29.87 -5.73
C ALA A 119 7.48 -29.58 -6.54
N THR A 120 6.40 -29.16 -5.88
CA THR A 120 5.13 -28.81 -6.53
C THR A 120 5.20 -27.52 -7.32
N LEU A 121 5.98 -26.53 -6.88
CA LEU A 121 6.21 -25.31 -7.66
C LEU A 121 7.14 -25.56 -8.86
N ALA A 122 8.19 -26.37 -8.67
CA ALA A 122 9.15 -26.68 -9.73
C ALA A 122 8.55 -27.55 -10.84
N ASN A 123 7.61 -28.44 -10.48
CA ASN A 123 6.88 -29.30 -11.41
C ASN A 123 5.41 -28.88 -11.48
N ALA A 124 5.14 -27.58 -11.47
CA ALA A 124 3.78 -27.06 -11.48
C ALA A 124 3.03 -27.57 -12.72
N SER A 125 1.84 -28.11 -12.50
CA SER A 125 0.91 -28.52 -13.57
C SER A 125 -0.29 -27.58 -13.71
N LYS A 126 -0.39 -26.60 -12.81
CA LYS A 126 -1.45 -25.60 -12.73
C LYS A 126 -0.84 -24.20 -12.91
N PRO A 127 -1.62 -23.23 -13.43
CA PRO A 127 -1.18 -21.84 -13.50
C PRO A 127 -0.63 -21.32 -12.17
N VAL A 128 0.42 -20.52 -12.25
CA VAL A 128 1.06 -19.89 -11.09
C VAL A 128 0.80 -18.39 -11.14
N PHE A 129 0.19 -17.84 -10.09
CA PHE A 129 -0.05 -16.41 -9.95
C PHE A 129 0.93 -15.81 -8.96
N LEU A 130 1.53 -14.68 -9.33
CA LEU A 130 2.26 -13.81 -8.42
C LEU A 130 1.38 -12.59 -8.10
N TYR A 131 1.05 -12.39 -6.83
CA TYR A 131 0.22 -11.27 -6.38
C TYR A 131 1.08 -10.14 -5.82
N MET A 132 0.98 -8.96 -6.44
CA MET A 132 1.62 -7.71 -6.05
C MET A 132 0.58 -6.76 -5.47
N HIS A 133 0.65 -6.55 -4.15
CA HIS A 133 -0.42 -5.88 -3.41
C HIS A 133 -0.42 -4.35 -3.54
N GLY A 134 -1.53 -3.72 -3.16
CA GLY A 134 -1.68 -2.26 -3.14
C GLY A 134 -0.92 -1.55 -2.02
N ASN A 135 -1.13 -0.24 -1.89
CA ASN A 135 -0.59 0.51 -0.75
C ASN A 135 -1.21 0.03 0.58
N SER A 136 -0.53 0.33 1.69
CA SER A 136 -0.97 -0.03 3.05
C SER A 136 -1.07 -1.55 3.33
N GLY A 137 -1.21 -1.90 4.61
CA GLY A 137 -1.44 -3.28 5.06
C GLY A 137 -0.27 -4.21 4.78
N ASN A 138 -0.51 -5.52 4.82
CA ASN A 138 0.45 -6.55 4.48
C ASN A 138 -0.24 -7.74 3.78
N ARG A 139 0.52 -8.75 3.35
CA ARG A 139 0.00 -9.91 2.62
C ARG A 139 -1.12 -10.65 3.36
N GLY A 140 -1.25 -10.48 4.67
CA GLY A 140 -2.34 -11.01 5.48
C GLY A 140 -3.59 -10.13 5.64
N SER A 141 -3.73 -9.04 4.88
CA SER A 141 -4.95 -8.20 4.91
C SER A 141 -6.18 -9.01 4.50
N SER A 142 -7.29 -8.89 5.24
CA SER A 142 -8.50 -9.74 5.05
C SER A 142 -9.03 -9.79 3.61
N HIS A 143 -9.12 -8.66 2.92
CA HIS A 143 -9.55 -8.62 1.52
C HIS A 143 -8.61 -9.40 0.57
N ARG A 144 -7.32 -9.47 0.90
CA ARG A 144 -6.31 -10.24 0.15
C ARG A 144 -6.47 -11.73 0.43
N ILE A 145 -6.69 -12.09 1.69
CA ILE A 145 -6.97 -13.48 2.09
C ILE A 145 -8.16 -14.07 1.35
N GLU A 146 -9.26 -13.32 1.22
CA GLU A 146 -10.42 -13.79 0.46
C GLU A 146 -10.10 -13.96 -1.03
N LEU A 147 -9.30 -13.07 -1.62
CA LEU A 147 -8.80 -13.24 -2.99
C LEU A 147 -7.92 -14.50 -3.12
N TYR A 148 -7.06 -14.78 -2.15
CA TYR A 148 -6.19 -15.96 -2.17
C TYR A 148 -6.99 -17.26 -2.14
N LYS A 149 -8.06 -17.31 -1.36
CA LYS A 149 -9.00 -18.45 -1.34
C LYS A 149 -9.65 -18.65 -2.71
N VAL A 150 -10.05 -17.58 -3.40
CA VAL A 150 -10.56 -17.66 -4.77
C VAL A 150 -9.52 -18.26 -5.72
N PHE A 151 -8.25 -17.82 -5.65
CA PHE A 151 -7.17 -18.42 -6.45
C PHE A 151 -6.99 -19.92 -6.19
N GLN A 152 -7.01 -20.33 -4.92
CA GLN A 152 -6.88 -21.73 -4.54
C GLN A 152 -8.08 -22.58 -5.00
N ASP A 153 -9.31 -22.06 -4.88
CA ASP A 153 -10.54 -22.74 -5.31
C ASP A 153 -10.63 -22.87 -6.84
N LEU A 154 -10.02 -21.94 -7.58
CA LEU A 154 -9.80 -22.05 -9.03
C LEU A 154 -8.64 -23.00 -9.39
N ASP A 155 -8.03 -23.64 -8.39
CA ASP A 155 -6.99 -24.64 -8.53
C ASP A 155 -5.68 -24.08 -9.12
N TYR A 156 -5.27 -22.90 -8.66
CA TYR A 156 -4.02 -22.24 -9.05
C TYR A 156 -2.99 -22.23 -7.93
N HIS A 157 -1.71 -22.20 -8.30
CA HIS A 157 -0.65 -21.84 -7.36
C HIS A 157 -0.67 -20.33 -7.17
N LEU A 158 -0.41 -19.87 -5.95
CA LEU A 158 -0.32 -18.45 -5.65
C LEU A 158 0.95 -18.17 -4.84
N ILE A 159 1.72 -17.17 -5.29
CA ILE A 159 2.82 -16.56 -4.56
C ILE A 159 2.39 -15.14 -4.18
N ALA A 160 2.31 -14.84 -2.89
CA ALA A 160 1.98 -13.50 -2.39
C ALA A 160 3.13 -13.03 -1.49
N PHE A 161 3.66 -11.83 -1.73
CA PHE A 161 4.82 -11.31 -1.00
C PHE A 161 4.60 -9.87 -0.55
N ASP A 162 5.30 -9.46 0.51
CA ASP A 162 5.31 -8.07 0.97
C ASP A 162 6.53 -7.33 0.43
N TYR A 163 6.35 -6.09 -0.02
CA TYR A 163 7.47 -5.24 -0.42
C TYR A 163 8.44 -4.98 0.75
N ARG A 164 9.65 -4.50 0.46
CA ARG A 164 10.58 -3.99 1.50
C ARG A 164 9.85 -3.04 2.47
N SER A 165 10.12 -3.14 3.77
CA SER A 165 9.44 -2.34 4.81
C SER A 165 7.92 -2.55 4.94
N TYR A 166 7.36 -3.62 4.38
CA TYR A 166 6.00 -4.10 4.65
C TYR A 166 6.03 -5.46 5.36
N GLY A 167 5.01 -5.75 6.16
CA GLY A 167 4.89 -7.03 6.86
C GLY A 167 6.12 -7.36 7.69
N ASP A 168 6.70 -8.53 7.44
CA ASP A 168 7.94 -9.05 8.02
C ASP A 168 9.14 -9.00 7.06
N SER A 169 9.01 -8.32 5.91
CA SER A 169 10.13 -8.00 5.02
C SER A 169 11.06 -6.98 5.69
N ASP A 170 12.35 -7.03 5.34
CA ASP A 170 13.36 -6.22 5.99
C ASP A 170 13.09 -4.71 5.85
N PRO A 171 13.43 -3.93 6.88
CA PRO A 171 13.38 -2.48 6.79
C PRO A 171 14.44 -1.98 5.81
N ALA A 172 14.00 -1.39 4.71
CA ALA A 172 14.86 -0.72 3.73
C ALA A 172 14.19 0.56 3.20
N GLU A 173 14.97 1.41 2.51
CA GLU A 173 14.42 2.64 1.95
C GLU A 173 13.32 2.34 0.91
N LEU A 174 12.12 2.85 1.17
CA LEU A 174 10.97 2.74 0.28
C LEU A 174 11.07 3.70 -0.91
N SER A 175 11.82 3.33 -1.93
CA SER A 175 11.79 4.03 -3.22
C SER A 175 11.01 3.21 -4.22
N GLU A 176 10.49 3.87 -5.26
CA GLU A 176 9.90 3.17 -6.40
C GLU A 176 10.89 2.14 -6.98
N ILE A 177 12.13 2.58 -7.26
CA ILE A 177 13.17 1.73 -7.83
C ILE A 177 13.43 0.52 -6.94
N GLY A 178 13.50 0.72 -5.61
CA GLY A 178 13.72 -0.37 -4.66
C GLY A 178 12.59 -1.39 -4.69
N VAL A 179 11.34 -0.93 -4.59
CA VAL A 179 10.16 -1.81 -4.61
C VAL A 179 10.04 -2.56 -5.95
N VAL A 180 10.33 -1.89 -7.06
CA VAL A 180 10.32 -2.50 -8.40
C VAL A 180 11.45 -3.52 -8.55
N THR A 181 12.66 -3.21 -8.07
CA THR A 181 13.82 -4.11 -8.14
C THR A 181 13.58 -5.38 -7.35
N ASP A 182 13.05 -5.28 -6.13
CA ASP A 182 12.68 -6.46 -5.34
C ASP A 182 11.58 -7.27 -6.02
N SER A 183 10.56 -6.60 -6.55
CA SER A 183 9.44 -7.28 -7.22
C SER A 183 9.90 -8.00 -8.49
N LYS A 184 10.79 -7.38 -9.27
CA LYS A 184 11.46 -8.01 -10.41
C LYS A 184 12.25 -9.25 -9.99
N TYR A 185 12.98 -9.18 -8.88
CA TYR A 185 13.70 -10.33 -8.32
C TYR A 185 12.73 -11.49 -8.00
N VAL A 186 11.62 -11.21 -7.33
CA VAL A 186 10.62 -12.24 -6.99
C VAL A 186 10.01 -12.86 -8.25
N VAL A 187 9.62 -12.06 -9.25
CA VAL A 187 9.10 -12.58 -10.53
C VAL A 187 10.13 -13.50 -11.18
N ARG A 188 11.40 -13.06 -11.28
CA ARG A 188 12.47 -13.86 -11.87
C ARG A 188 12.67 -15.17 -11.12
N TRP A 189 12.63 -15.13 -9.78
CA TRP A 189 12.73 -16.32 -8.95
C TRP A 189 11.60 -17.32 -9.26
N VAL A 190 10.34 -16.87 -9.34
CA VAL A 190 9.20 -17.74 -9.67
C VAL A 190 9.35 -18.33 -11.07
N MET A 191 9.69 -17.51 -12.07
CA MET A 191 9.89 -17.97 -13.45
C MET A 191 10.97 -19.06 -13.54
N ASN A 192 12.09 -18.86 -12.84
CA ASN A 192 13.19 -19.82 -12.79
C ASN A 192 12.80 -21.11 -12.06
N LYS A 193 12.02 -21.01 -10.98
CA LYS A 193 11.53 -22.16 -10.22
C LYS A 193 10.58 -23.00 -11.05
N VAL A 194 9.57 -22.37 -11.65
CA VAL A 194 8.57 -23.04 -12.50
C VAL A 194 9.21 -23.61 -13.76
N ASN A 195 10.27 -22.98 -14.29
CA ASN A 195 11.05 -23.47 -15.42
C ASN A 195 10.19 -23.93 -16.62
N ASN A 196 9.19 -23.10 -16.97
CA ASN A 196 8.23 -23.36 -18.05
C ASN A 196 7.34 -24.61 -17.89
N SER A 197 7.29 -25.25 -16.70
CA SER A 197 6.36 -26.36 -16.43
C SER A 197 4.89 -25.93 -16.46
N ALA A 198 4.62 -24.68 -16.10
CA ALA A 198 3.29 -24.06 -16.13
C ALA A 198 3.36 -22.57 -16.54
N PRO A 199 2.25 -21.98 -17.04
CA PRO A 199 2.18 -20.54 -17.28
C PRO A 199 2.20 -19.77 -15.96
N VAL A 200 3.03 -18.72 -15.91
CA VAL A 200 3.15 -17.80 -14.77
C VAL A 200 2.45 -16.49 -15.12
N PHE A 201 1.54 -16.03 -14.27
CA PHE A 201 0.81 -14.78 -14.39
C PHE A 201 1.18 -13.83 -13.25
N VAL A 202 1.19 -12.53 -13.53
CA VAL A 202 1.35 -11.49 -12.50
C VAL A 202 0.02 -10.77 -12.32
N TRP A 203 -0.38 -10.59 -11.07
CA TRP A 203 -1.58 -9.85 -10.68
C TRP A 203 -1.17 -8.65 -9.84
N GLY A 204 -1.26 -7.45 -10.41
CA GLY A 204 -1.03 -6.19 -9.70
C GLY A 204 -2.36 -5.60 -9.23
N HIS A 205 -2.45 -5.20 -7.97
CA HIS A 205 -3.61 -4.50 -7.41
C HIS A 205 -3.23 -3.11 -6.90
N SER A 206 -3.97 -2.07 -7.30
CA SER A 206 -3.74 -0.68 -6.89
C SER A 206 -2.26 -0.28 -7.09
N LEU A 207 -1.51 0.13 -6.06
CA LEU A 207 -0.06 0.40 -6.16
C LEU A 207 0.70 -0.70 -6.92
N GLY A 208 0.34 -1.96 -6.69
CA GLY A 208 0.93 -3.13 -7.32
C GLY A 208 0.78 -3.16 -8.84
N THR A 209 -0.22 -2.49 -9.43
CA THR A 209 -0.33 -2.39 -10.90
C THR A 209 0.87 -1.67 -11.49
N GLY A 210 1.25 -0.55 -10.90
CA GLY A 210 2.41 0.21 -11.38
C GLY A 210 3.74 -0.49 -11.11
N VAL A 211 3.87 -1.10 -9.92
CA VAL A 211 5.04 -1.94 -9.58
C VAL A 211 5.20 -3.09 -10.57
N SER A 212 4.12 -3.82 -10.86
CA SER A 212 4.13 -4.95 -11.79
C SER A 212 4.47 -4.53 -13.22
N CYS A 213 3.89 -3.44 -13.74
CA CYS A 213 4.20 -2.93 -15.07
C CYS A 213 5.69 -2.61 -15.21
N HIS A 214 6.25 -1.86 -14.26
CA HIS A 214 7.66 -1.46 -14.31
C HIS A 214 8.59 -2.67 -14.11
N ALA A 215 8.28 -3.59 -13.19
CA ALA A 215 9.07 -4.80 -13.00
C ALA A 215 9.09 -5.69 -14.26
N LEU A 216 7.94 -5.84 -14.94
CA LEU A 216 7.85 -6.63 -16.17
C LEU A 216 8.50 -5.95 -17.37
N ASP A 217 8.44 -4.62 -17.46
CA ASP A 217 9.19 -3.86 -18.47
C ASP A 217 10.70 -4.11 -18.34
N LEU A 218 11.23 -4.01 -17.11
CA LEU A 218 12.63 -4.32 -16.82
C LEU A 218 13.00 -5.79 -17.03
N LEU A 219 12.05 -6.73 -16.96
CA LEU A 219 12.30 -8.15 -17.27
C LEU A 219 12.20 -8.44 -18.76
N ALA A 220 11.37 -7.71 -19.49
CA ALA A 220 11.27 -7.83 -20.94
C ALA A 220 12.60 -7.47 -21.63
N THR A 221 13.33 -6.48 -21.10
CA THR A 221 14.70 -6.14 -21.56
C THR A 221 15.72 -7.28 -21.34
N GLU A 222 15.42 -8.21 -20.45
CA GLU A 222 16.22 -9.42 -20.17
C GLU A 222 15.64 -10.68 -20.85
N ASN A 223 14.64 -10.50 -21.72
CA ASN A 223 13.93 -11.57 -22.41
C ASN A 223 13.21 -12.58 -21.48
N ILE A 224 12.73 -12.10 -20.33
CA ILE A 224 11.91 -12.89 -19.40
C ILE A 224 10.47 -12.39 -19.48
N HIS A 225 9.56 -13.26 -19.93
CA HIS A 225 8.16 -12.90 -20.19
C HIS A 225 7.22 -13.86 -19.45
N PRO A 226 6.49 -13.38 -18.42
CA PRO A 226 5.36 -14.11 -17.89
C PRO A 226 4.26 -14.29 -18.95
N ALA A 227 3.36 -15.25 -18.72
CA ALA A 227 2.25 -15.54 -19.62
C ALA A 227 1.22 -14.39 -19.71
N GLY A 228 1.14 -13.53 -18.70
CA GLY A 228 0.27 -12.37 -18.72
C GLY A 228 0.33 -11.51 -17.46
N LEU A 229 -0.21 -10.30 -17.57
CA LEU A 229 -0.32 -9.32 -16.51
C LEU A 229 -1.79 -8.92 -16.33
N PHE A 230 -2.30 -9.05 -15.11
CA PHE A 230 -3.61 -8.58 -14.70
C PHE A 230 -3.45 -7.29 -13.90
N LEU A 231 -4.21 -6.26 -14.28
CA LEU A 231 -4.21 -4.97 -13.62
C LEU A 231 -5.56 -4.74 -12.94
N GLU A 232 -5.60 -4.89 -11.62
CA GLU A 232 -6.79 -4.66 -10.81
C GLU A 232 -6.76 -3.24 -10.24
N SER A 233 -7.78 -2.46 -10.57
CA SER A 233 -7.91 -1.04 -10.18
C SER A 233 -6.65 -0.21 -10.49
N PRO A 234 -6.15 -0.23 -11.75
CA PRO A 234 -4.95 0.53 -12.11
C PRO A 234 -5.20 2.03 -12.11
N PHE A 235 -4.12 2.79 -11.91
CA PHE A 235 -4.09 4.23 -12.06
C PHE A 235 -3.23 4.63 -13.25
N ASN A 236 -3.60 5.72 -13.94
CA ASN A 236 -2.85 6.22 -15.11
C ASN A 236 -1.53 6.86 -14.71
N ASN A 237 -1.50 7.56 -13.58
CA ASN A 237 -0.29 8.09 -12.96
C ASN A 237 -0.61 8.45 -11.51
N ILE A 238 0.43 8.45 -10.67
CA ILE A 238 0.24 8.65 -9.22
C ILE A 238 -0.25 10.07 -8.87
N ALA A 239 0.03 11.05 -9.73
CA ALA A 239 -0.41 12.43 -9.54
C ALA A 239 -1.93 12.56 -9.69
N ASP A 240 -2.53 11.82 -10.62
CA ASP A 240 -3.98 11.76 -10.78
C ASP A 240 -4.63 10.99 -9.64
N GLU A 241 -3.99 9.92 -9.16
CA GLU A 241 -4.47 9.20 -7.97
C GLU A 241 -4.46 10.11 -6.73
N LEU A 242 -3.39 10.89 -6.52
CA LEU A 242 -3.32 11.88 -5.45
C LEU A 242 -4.42 12.94 -5.56
N ARG A 243 -4.85 13.35 -6.77
CA ARG A 243 -5.98 14.30 -6.94
C ARG A 243 -7.32 13.72 -6.50
N CYS A 244 -7.44 12.40 -6.54
CA CYS A 244 -8.64 11.65 -6.19
C CYS A 244 -8.63 11.15 -4.75
N HIS A 245 -7.45 11.05 -4.11
CA HIS A 245 -7.27 10.53 -2.76
C HIS A 245 -8.07 11.35 -1.71
N PRO A 246 -8.83 10.71 -0.79
CA PRO A 246 -9.67 11.42 0.18
C PRO A 246 -8.95 12.51 0.99
N PHE A 247 -7.72 12.24 1.43
CA PHE A 247 -6.92 13.26 2.15
C PHE A 247 -6.57 14.48 1.30
N ALA A 248 -6.36 14.31 0.00
CA ALA A 248 -6.03 15.40 -0.90
C ALA A 248 -7.28 16.16 -1.37
N GLN A 249 -8.45 15.51 -1.43
CA GLN A 249 -9.71 16.15 -1.82
C GLN A 249 -10.06 17.35 -0.94
N ILE A 250 -9.75 17.29 0.36
CA ILE A 250 -9.95 18.39 1.30
C ILE A 250 -9.15 19.64 0.89
N PHE A 251 -7.98 19.46 0.27
CA PHE A 251 -7.10 20.53 -0.18
C PHE A 251 -7.34 20.95 -1.64
N ARG A 252 -8.17 20.22 -2.40
CA ARG A 252 -8.35 20.40 -3.85
C ARG A 252 -8.87 21.78 -4.24
N HIS A 253 -9.63 22.43 -3.36
CA HIS A 253 -10.16 23.78 -3.59
C HIS A 253 -9.12 24.89 -3.45
N LEU A 254 -7.92 24.59 -2.94
CA LEU A 254 -6.86 25.59 -2.78
C LEU A 254 -6.25 25.93 -4.14
N PRO A 255 -6.05 27.22 -4.47
CA PRO A 255 -5.50 27.63 -5.77
C PRO A 255 -4.07 27.14 -6.00
N TRP A 256 -3.34 26.80 -4.95
CA TRP A 256 -1.98 26.26 -4.98
C TRP A 256 -1.92 24.73 -4.81
N PHE A 257 -3.05 24.01 -4.93
CA PHE A 257 -3.12 22.56 -4.71
C PHE A 257 -2.08 21.79 -5.54
N ASP A 258 -1.99 22.06 -6.84
CA ASP A 258 -1.04 21.37 -7.71
C ASP A 258 0.41 21.65 -7.30
N TRP A 259 0.72 22.86 -6.85
CA TRP A 259 2.06 23.20 -6.36
C TRP A 259 2.38 22.47 -5.05
N ILE A 260 1.44 22.44 -4.10
CA ILE A 260 1.66 21.82 -2.78
C ILE A 260 1.70 20.29 -2.87
N ILE A 261 0.70 19.67 -3.49
CA ILE A 261 0.46 18.23 -3.39
C ILE A 261 1.06 17.48 -4.57
N VAL A 262 0.93 18.03 -5.77
CA VAL A 262 1.21 17.29 -7.00
C VAL A 262 2.66 17.48 -7.47
N GLN A 263 3.16 18.72 -7.56
CA GLN A 263 4.52 19.02 -8.03
C GLN A 263 5.64 18.31 -7.24
N PRO A 264 5.57 18.12 -5.91
CA PRO A 264 6.65 17.43 -5.20
C PRO A 264 6.86 15.99 -5.67
N PHE A 265 5.80 15.30 -6.09
CA PHE A 265 5.90 13.95 -6.64
C PHE A 265 6.66 13.93 -7.98
N TYR A 266 6.48 14.97 -8.80
CA TYR A 266 7.28 15.14 -10.02
C TYR A 266 8.74 15.45 -9.71
N ARG A 267 9.01 16.36 -8.76
CA ARG A 267 10.38 16.76 -8.40
C ARG A 267 11.18 15.63 -7.76
N ASN A 268 10.51 14.77 -7.02
CA ASN A 268 11.14 13.70 -6.25
C ASN A 268 11.08 12.32 -6.93
N ASN A 269 10.76 12.27 -8.22
CA ASN A 269 10.69 11.02 -9.01
C ASN A 269 9.78 9.95 -8.39
N LEU A 270 8.68 10.35 -7.75
CA LEU A 270 7.71 9.43 -7.14
C LEU A 270 6.61 8.99 -8.13
N ARG A 271 6.75 9.33 -9.42
CA ARG A 271 5.72 9.14 -10.47
C ARG A 271 5.90 7.86 -11.30
N ASN A 272 7.12 7.34 -11.42
CA ASN A 272 7.54 6.52 -12.56
C ASN A 272 6.93 5.10 -12.59
N PHE A 273 6.04 4.75 -11.66
CA PHE A 273 5.29 3.49 -11.66
C PHE A 273 4.47 3.26 -12.94
N VAL A 274 4.33 4.26 -13.81
CA VAL A 274 3.71 4.12 -15.13
C VAL A 274 4.72 4.49 -16.21
N LEU A 275 4.86 3.57 -17.18
CA LEU A 275 5.73 3.59 -18.35
C LEU A 275 6.03 5.02 -18.83
N GLN A 276 7.31 5.40 -18.77
CA GLN A 276 7.80 6.45 -19.66
C GLN A 276 7.80 5.86 -21.06
N SER A 277 6.81 6.23 -21.89
CA SER A 277 7.05 6.15 -23.34
C SER A 277 8.26 7.04 -23.60
N GLU A 278 9.39 6.45 -24.00
CA GLU A 278 10.60 7.18 -24.35
C GLU A 278 10.27 8.27 -25.38
N LYS A 279 10.12 9.49 -24.88
CA LYS A 279 10.34 10.71 -25.64
C LYS A 279 11.39 11.46 -24.86
N ASN A 280 12.65 11.03 -24.97
CA ASN A 280 13.86 11.84 -24.82
C ASN A 280 15.12 10.96 -24.89
N GLN A 281 15.40 10.36 -26.06
CA GLN A 281 16.77 10.08 -26.52
C GLN A 281 16.85 10.20 -28.04
N VAL A 282 16.73 11.43 -28.54
CA VAL A 282 17.45 11.87 -29.74
C VAL A 282 17.90 13.31 -29.48
N GLN A 283 19.16 13.46 -29.07
CA GLN A 283 20.00 14.61 -29.36
C GLN A 283 21.40 14.09 -29.68
#